data_AF-C5ZWD2-F1
#
_entry.id   AF-C5ZWD2-F1
#
_cell.length_a   1.000
_cell.length_b   1.000
_cell.length_c   1.000
_cell.angle_alpha   90.00
_cell.angle_beta   90.00
_cell.angle_gamma   90.00
#
_symmetry.space_group_name_H-M   'P 1'
#
loop_
_entity.id
_entity.type
_entity.pdbx_description
1 polymer ?
#
loop_
_entity_poly.entity_id
_entity_poly.type
_entity_poly.pdbx_seq_one_letter_code
_entity_poly.pdbx_strand_id
1 'polypeptide(L)' 'MDNILRVCIVGRHYDIPTQEISQETLISLNHLIDENQNINPKDLLQAFLEASEISNTLKTTIQKANQILESNKNP' A
#
# COMPACT_ATOMS: atom_id res chain seq x y z
N MET A 1 -23.75 -0.75 -3.41
CA MET A 1 -22.62 -0.63 -2.46
C MET A 1 -21.86 0.59 -2.89
N ASP A 2 -21.62 1.55 -1.99
CA ASP A 2 -20.88 2.75 -2.35
C ASP A 2 -19.45 2.35 -2.68
N ASN A 3 -19.02 2.67 -3.90
CA ASN A 3 -17.68 2.38 -4.41
C ASN A 3 -16.64 3.38 -3.86
N ILE A 4 -16.90 3.94 -2.68
CA ILE A 4 -16.12 5.03 -2.09
C ILE A 4 -15.96 4.74 -0.60
N LEU A 5 -14.72 4.78 -0.13
CA LEU A 5 -14.37 4.83 1.27
C LEU A 5 -13.99 6.28 1.60
N ARG A 6 -14.77 6.92 2.47
CA ARG A 6 -14.45 8.26 2.98
C ARG A 6 -13.62 8.15 4.25
N VAL A 7 -12.54 8.92 4.31
CA VAL A 7 -11.66 9.00 5.49
C VAL A 7 -11.33 10.45 5.82
N CYS A 8 -11.06 10.73 7.09
CA CYS A 8 -10.63 12.03 7.56
C CYS A 8 -9.17 11.99 8.01
N ILE A 9 -8.33 12.88 7.49
CA ILE A 9 -6.92 13.03 7.86
C ILE A 9 -6.70 14.50 8.22
N VAL A 10 -6.36 14.80 9.48
CA VAL A 10 -6.14 16.18 9.98
C VAL A 10 -7.32 17.12 9.65
N GLY A 11 -8.56 16.65 9.87
CA GLY A 11 -9.77 17.44 9.64
C GLY A 11 -10.15 17.62 8.17
N ARG A 12 -9.45 16.96 7.23
CA ARG A 12 -9.78 16.97 5.80
C ARG A 12 -10.32 15.62 5.38
N HIS A 13 -11.39 15.63 4.60
CA HIS A 13 -12.00 14.42 4.08
C HIS A 13 -11.44 14.05 2.72
N TYR A 14 -11.22 12.76 2.51
CA TYR A 14 -10.73 12.16 1.28
C TYR A 14 -11.67 11.02 0.88
N ASP A 15 -12.11 11.03 -0.37
CA ASP A 15 -12.92 9.99 -0.95
C ASP A 15 -12.01 9.06 -1.75
N ILE A 16 -11.88 7.81 -1.30
CA ILE A 16 -11.04 6.78 -1.90
C ILE A 16 -11.93 5.85 -2.73
N PRO A 17 -11.78 5.80 -4.06
CA PRO A 17 -12.56 4.88 -4.89
C PRO A 17 -12.13 3.43 -4.62
N THR A 18 -13.03 2.61 -4.09
CA THR A 18 -12.69 1.23 -3.65
C THR A 18 -12.40 0.30 -4.82
N GLN A 19 -12.84 0.64 -6.03
CA GLN A 19 -12.53 -0.10 -7.25
C GLN A 19 -11.10 0.14 -7.79
N GLU A 20 -10.41 1.18 -7.32
CA GLU A 20 -9.05 1.51 -7.77
C GLU A 20 -7.96 0.90 -6.89
N ILE A 21 -8.34 0.24 -5.79
CA ILE A 21 -7.42 -0.38 -4.85
C ILE A 21 -7.74 -1.87 -4.69
N SER A 22 -6.72 -2.65 -4.30
CA SER A 22 -6.92 -4.08 -4.04
C SER A 22 -7.74 -4.29 -2.76
N GLN A 23 -8.35 -5.48 -2.63
CA GLN A 23 -9.09 -5.85 -1.43
C GLN A 23 -8.19 -5.83 -0.18
N GLU A 24 -6.93 -6.25 -0.31
CA GLU A 24 -5.95 -6.21 0.78
C GLU A 24 -5.65 -4.77 1.20
N THR A 25 -5.50 -3.86 0.23
CA THR A 25 -5.27 -2.43 0.51
C THR A 25 -6.47 -1.84 1.25
N LEU A 26 -7.70 -2.20 0.84
CA LEU A 26 -8.91 -1.78 1.52
C LEU A 26 -8.98 -2.30 2.97
N ILE A 27 -8.61 -3.56 3.20
CA ILE A 27 -8.53 -4.15 4.55
C ILE A 27 -7.51 -3.39 5.40
N SER A 28 -6.30 -3.15 4.88
CA SER A 28 -5.26 -2.38 5.57
C SER A 28 -5.72 -0.95 5.91
N LEU A 29 -6.40 -0.27 4.99
CA LEU A 29 -6.97 1.05 5.25
C LEU A 29 -8.02 1.00 6.37
N ASN A 30 -8.92 0.01 6.38
CA ASN A 30 -9.90 -0.16 7.44
C ASN A 30 -9.25 -0.38 8.83
N HIS A 31 -8.06 -0.99 8.89
CA HIS A 31 -7.31 -1.12 10.15
C HIS A 31 -6.68 0.18 10.65
N LEU A 32 -6.49 1.17 9.77
CA LEU A 32 -5.95 2.49 10.12
C LEU A 32 -7.03 3.50 10.52
N ILE A 33 -8.30 3.18 10.23
CA ILE A 33 -9.46 4.04 10.47
C ILE A 33 -10.00 3.80 11.88
N ASP A 34 -10.21 4.87 12.63
CA ASP A 34 -10.88 4.83 13.94
C ASP A 34 -12.41 4.81 13.82
N GLU A 35 -13.09 4.69 14.96
CA GLU A 35 -14.56 4.67 15.03
C GLU A 35 -15.24 5.93 14.45
N ASN A 36 -14.50 7.04 14.32
CA ASN A 36 -14.95 8.32 13.81
C ASN A 36 -14.51 8.58 12.35
N GLN A 37 -14.06 7.54 11.63
CA GLN A 37 -13.52 7.63 10.27
C GLN A 37 -12.23 8.47 10.15
N ASN A 38 -11.51 8.72 11.25
CA ASN A 38 -10.24 9.41 11.20
C ASN A 38 -9.09 8.41 11.03
N ILE A 39 -8.07 8.85 10.30
CA ILE A 39 -6.78 8.19 10.23
C ILE A 39 -5.74 9.09 10.89
N ASN A 40 -4.96 8.53 11.80
CA ASN A 40 -3.80 9.22 12.36
C ASN A 40 -2.72 9.38 11.28
N PRO A 41 -2.24 10.60 10.98
CA PRO A 41 -1.22 10.83 9.96
C PRO A 41 0.09 10.07 10.20
N LYS A 42 0.45 9.85 11.48
CA LYS A 42 1.65 9.08 11.84
C LYS A 42 1.50 7.62 11.42
N ASP A 43 0.35 7.02 11.70
CA ASP A 43 0.09 5.61 11.40
C ASP A 43 -0.03 5.40 9.89
N LEU A 44 -0.64 6.36 9.17
CA LEU A 44 -0.66 6.37 7.71
C LEU A 44 0.74 6.45 7.10
N LEU A 45 1.58 7.34 7.61
CA LEU A 45 2.98 7.47 7.15
C LEU A 45 3.77 6.20 7.45
N GLN A 46 3.60 5.61 8.64
CA GLN A 46 4.25 4.37 9.00
C GLN A 46 3.86 3.23 8.04
N ALA A 47 2.56 3.01 7.82
CA ALA A 47 2.07 1.98 6.90
C ALA A 47 2.59 2.19 5.47
N PHE A 48 2.67 3.45 5.00
CA PHE A 48 3.25 3.77 3.70
C PHE A 48 4.74 3.41 3.61
N LEU A 49 5.53 3.74 4.64
CA LEU A 49 6.96 3.45 4.67
C LEU A 49 7.23 1.94 4.71
N GLU A 50 6.47 1.19 5.52
CA GLU A 50 6.56 -0.27 5.59
C GLU A 50 6.23 -0.92 4.23
N ALA A 51 5.15 -0.49 3.59
CA ALA A 51 4.78 -0.98 2.26
C ALA A 51 5.84 -0.63 1.19
N SER A 52 6.42 0.57 1.26
CA SER A 52 7.51 1.00 0.39
C SER A 52 8.77 0.15 0.57
N GLU A 53 9.15 -0.18 1.80
CA GLU A 53 10.30 -1.02 2.10
C GLU A 53 10.13 -2.45 1.54
N ILE A 54 8.94 -3.04 1.72
CA ILE A 54 8.60 -4.35 1.14
C ILE A 54 8.68 -4.31 -0.38
N SER A 55 8.10 -3.28 -1.01
CA SER A 55 8.11 -3.12 -2.47
C SER A 55 9.54 -2.99 -3.02
N ASN A 56 10.38 -2.19 -2.38
CA ASN A 56 11.79 -2.03 -2.75
C ASN A 56 12.57 -3.34 -2.62
N THR A 57 12.33 -4.08 -1.55
CA THR A 57 12.95 -5.40 -1.31
C THR A 57 12.55 -6.39 -2.38
N LEU A 58 11.26 -6.45 -2.72
CA LEU A 58 10.74 -7.34 -3.75
C LEU A 58 11.34 -6.99 -5.13
N LYS A 59 11.34 -5.70 -5.49
CA LYS A 59 11.92 -5.22 -6.75
C LYS A 59 13.39 -5.60 -6.88
N THR A 60 14.17 -5.39 -5.82
CA THR A 60 15.59 -5.75 -5.77
C THR A 60 15.78 -7.26 -5.92
N THR A 61 14.93 -8.06 -5.28
CA THR A 61 15.00 -9.53 -5.35
C THR A 61 14.68 -10.03 -6.76
N ILE A 62 13.65 -9.49 -7.40
CA ILE A 62 13.30 -9.81 -8.80
C ILE A 62 14.44 -9.44 -9.74
N GLN A 63 15.05 -8.26 -9.57
CA GLN A 63 16.21 -7.84 -10.38
C GLN A 63 17.38 -8.81 -10.25
N LYS A 64 17.73 -9.24 -9.04
CA LYS A 64 18.79 -10.24 -8.81
C LYS A 64 18.46 -11.58 -9.44
N ALA A 65 17.22 -12.06 -9.29
CA ALA A 65 16.78 -13.31 -9.91
C ALA A 65 16.90 -13.27 -11.43
N ASN A 66 16.49 -12.16 -12.06
CA ASN A 66 16.62 -11.98 -13.51
C ASN A 66 18.09 -11.95 -13.96
N GLN A 67 18.98 -11.26 -13.22
CA GLN A 67 20.42 -11.25 -13.52
C GLN A 67 21.04 -12.65 -13.49
N ILE A 68 20.64 -13.49 -12.53
CA ILE A 68 21.10 -14.89 -12.43
C ILE A 68 20.60 -15.70 -13.64
N LEU A 69 19.32 -15.54 -14.01
CA LEU A 69 18.74 -16.23 -15.15
C LEU A 69 19.40 -15.82 -16.48
N GLU A 70 19.72 -14.54 -16.66
CA GLU A 70 20.43 -14.03 -17.83
C GLU A 70 21.87 -14.56 -17.90
N SER A 71 22.59 -14.54 -16.77
CA SER A 71 23.95 -15.08 -16.67
C SER A 71 24.00 -16.58 -17.00
N ASN A 72 22.98 -17.34 -16.61
CA ASN A 72 22.88 -18.77 -16.90
C ASN A 72 22.43 -19.09 -18.34
N LYS A 73 21.89 -18.11 -19.09
CA LYS A 73 21.49 -18.27 -20.50
C LYS A 73 22.61 -18.01 -21.50
N ASN A 74 23.64 -17.26 -21.11
CA ASN A 74 24.87 -17.06 -21.87
C ASN A 74 26.07 -17.65 -21.09
N PRO A 75 26.24 -18.98 -21.05
CA PRO A 75 27.43 -19.60 -20.49
C PRO A 75 28.70 -19.28 -21.30
#